data_AF-A0A2E1SXW6-F1
#
_entry.id   AF-A0A2E1SXW6-F1
#
_cell.length_a   1.000
_cell.length_b   1.000
_cell.length_c   1.000
_cell.angle_alpha   90.00
_cell.angle_beta   90.00
_cell.angle_gamma   90.00
#
_symmetry.space_group_name_H-M   'P 1'
#
loop_
_entity.id
_entity.type
_entity.pdbx_description
1 polymer ?
#
loop_
_entity_poly.entity_id
_entity_poly.type
_entity_poly.pdbx_seq_one_letter_code
_entity_poly.pdbx_strand_id
1 'polypeptide(L)'
;MSEETSGQSKTLVRGLSILNACSSSRSGLTLVEIADATDLAPSTVHRLLATLEAQAFLSVDHETGRWRIGVSGFRMGNAFVRSRDYVAQLRPLTIELSDRTGETVNLAILSGSKALFVSQIESANMMRMVAPLGSLSPLHASGAGKALLAALGQEERAELLDQLNF
;
A
#
# COMPACT_ATOMS: atom_id res chain seq x y z
N MET A 1 -25.95 -17.72 -7.45
CA MET A 1 -26.29 -17.05 -6.18
C MET A 1 -25.22 -16.02 -5.93
N SER A 2 -25.50 -14.78 -6.30
CA SER A 2 -24.59 -13.65 -6.19
C SER A 2 -25.42 -12.46 -5.72
N GLU A 3 -25.65 -12.41 -4.41
CA GLU A 3 -26.31 -11.29 -3.77
C GLU A 3 -25.31 -10.51 -2.94
N GLU A 4 -25.50 -9.19 -2.98
CA GLU A 4 -24.92 -8.12 -2.16
C GLU A 4 -23.61 -7.46 -2.61
N THR A 5 -23.76 -6.51 -3.55
CA THR A 5 -23.05 -5.22 -3.45
C THR A 5 -24.05 -4.07 -3.54
N SER A 6 -25.15 -4.13 -2.78
CA SER A 6 -26.28 -3.20 -2.86
C SER A 6 -26.16 -1.98 -1.91
N GLY A 7 -24.96 -1.41 -1.78
CA GLY A 7 -24.76 -0.22 -0.93
C GLY A 7 -23.53 0.64 -1.24
N GLN A 8 -22.68 0.23 -2.19
CA GLN A 8 -21.45 0.98 -2.46
C GLN A 8 -21.69 2.12 -3.45
N SER A 9 -21.26 3.33 -3.07
CA SER A 9 -21.23 4.47 -3.98
C SER A 9 -20.22 4.21 -5.11
N LYS A 10 -20.73 3.96 -6.32
CA LYS A 10 -19.92 3.68 -7.52
C LYS A 10 -18.89 4.78 -7.79
N THR A 11 -19.26 6.05 -7.57
CA THR A 11 -18.35 7.19 -7.75
C THR A 11 -17.21 7.15 -6.74
N LEU A 12 -17.51 6.83 -5.48
CA LEU A 12 -16.47 6.71 -4.44
C LEU A 12 -15.50 5.58 -4.75
N VAL A 13 -16.02 4.41 -5.15
CA VAL A 13 -15.19 3.25 -5.53
C VAL A 13 -14.23 3.62 -6.67
N ARG A 14 -14.70 4.35 -7.69
CA ARG A 14 -13.86 4.83 -8.80
C ARG A 14 -12.82 5.87 -8.37
N GLY A 15 -13.17 6.77 -7.45
CA GLY A 15 -12.21 7.72 -6.89
C GLY A 15 -11.10 7.00 -6.12
N LEU A 16 -11.46 5.99 -5.32
CA LEU A 16 -10.51 5.17 -4.57
C LEU A 16 -9.62 4.31 -5.48
N SER A 17 -10.16 3.77 -6.58
CA SER A 17 -9.35 3.00 -7.54
C SER A 17 -8.29 3.87 -8.22
N ILE A 18 -8.62 5.12 -8.57
CA ILE A 18 -7.64 6.08 -9.10
C ILE A 18 -6.55 6.40 -8.07
N LEU A 19 -6.91 6.62 -6.80
CA LEU A 19 -5.92 6.86 -5.74
C LEU A 19 -4.99 5.66 -5.55
N ASN A 20 -5.52 4.44 -5.59
CA ASN A 20 -4.72 3.21 -5.49
C ASN A 20 -3.79 3.01 -6.69
N ALA A 21 -4.24 3.35 -7.89
CA ALA A 21 -3.39 3.32 -9.08
C ALA A 21 -2.23 4.32 -8.95
N CYS A 22 -2.51 5.54 -8.52
CA CYS A 22 -1.50 6.59 -8.35
C CYS A 22 -0.52 6.29 -7.20
N SER A 23 -0.98 5.67 -6.09
CA SER A 23 -0.10 5.33 -4.95
C SER A 23 0.91 4.24 -5.28
N SER A 24 0.62 3.41 -6.29
CA SER A 24 1.50 2.34 -6.75
C SER A 24 2.58 2.82 -7.73
N SER A 25 2.49 4.06 -8.22
CA SER A 25 3.44 4.62 -9.18
C SER A 25 4.43 5.59 -8.51
N ARG A 26 5.73 5.28 -8.63
CA ARG A 26 6.81 6.16 -8.13
C ARG A 26 6.95 7.45 -8.94
N SER A 27 6.73 7.38 -10.26
CA SER A 27 6.87 8.52 -11.17
C SER A 27 5.55 9.27 -11.39
N GLY A 28 4.44 8.81 -10.81
CA GLY A 28 3.10 9.30 -11.13
C GLY A 28 2.57 8.74 -12.45
N LEU A 29 1.28 8.98 -12.73
CA LEU A 29 0.60 8.44 -13.90
C LEU A 29 -0.03 9.55 -14.74
N THR A 30 -0.02 9.42 -16.06
CA THR A 30 -0.80 10.27 -16.96
C THR A 30 -2.28 9.90 -16.89
N LEU A 31 -3.17 10.76 -17.40
CA LEU A 31 -4.60 10.46 -17.45
C LEU A 31 -4.91 9.16 -18.20
N VAL A 32 -4.20 8.90 -19.30
CA VAL A 32 -4.38 7.68 -20.12
C VAL A 32 -3.94 6.46 -19.34
N GLU A 33 -2.76 6.50 -18.72
CA GLU A 33 -2.27 5.39 -17.88
C GLU A 33 -3.23 5.10 -16.71
N ILE A 34 -3.87 6.12 -16.13
CA ILE A 34 -4.89 5.95 -15.09
C ILE A 34 -6.17 5.32 -15.65
N ALA A 35 -6.63 5.77 -16.81
CA ALA A 35 -7.81 5.20 -17.48
C ALA A 35 -7.61 3.71 -17.75
N ASP A 36 -6.45 3.34 -18.29
CA ASP A 36 -6.09 1.96 -18.58
C ASP A 36 -5.98 1.13 -17.29
N ALA A 37 -5.29 1.65 -16.26
CA ALA A 37 -5.10 0.94 -14.99
C ALA A 37 -6.40 0.74 -14.19
N THR A 38 -7.42 1.57 -14.44
CA THR A 38 -8.69 1.53 -13.69
C THR A 38 -9.87 1.02 -14.51
N ASP A 39 -9.69 0.74 -15.80
CA ASP A 39 -10.74 0.40 -16.76
C ASP A 39 -11.89 1.43 -16.76
N LEU A 40 -11.52 2.72 -16.75
CA LEU A 40 -12.45 3.84 -16.74
C LEU A 40 -12.30 4.69 -18.00
N ALA A 41 -13.43 5.16 -18.54
CA ALA A 41 -13.40 6.09 -19.67
C ALA A 41 -12.59 7.36 -19.32
N PRO A 42 -11.76 7.89 -20.23
CA PRO A 42 -10.94 9.09 -19.99
C PRO A 42 -11.72 10.30 -19.46
N SER A 43 -12.95 10.51 -19.93
CA SER A 43 -13.82 11.59 -19.44
C SER A 43 -14.24 11.42 -17.98
N THR A 44 -14.41 10.17 -17.52
CA THR A 44 -14.70 9.86 -16.12
C THR A 44 -13.48 10.10 -15.25
N VAL A 45 -12.30 9.64 -15.69
CA VAL A 45 -11.03 9.88 -15.01
C VAL A 45 -10.76 11.36 -14.86
N HIS A 46 -10.88 12.14 -15.94
CA HIS A 46 -10.69 13.60 -15.92
C HIS A 46 -11.52 14.29 -14.81
N ARG A 47 -12.82 13.98 -14.74
CA ARG A 47 -13.73 14.57 -13.73
C ARG A 47 -13.35 14.17 -12.30
N LEU A 48 -12.96 12.91 -12.10
CA LEU A 48 -12.54 12.42 -10.79
C LEU A 48 -11.20 13.02 -10.36
N LEU A 49 -10.24 13.15 -11.28
CA LEU A 49 -8.97 13.82 -11.04
C LEU A 49 -9.17 15.26 -10.59
N ALA A 50 -10.01 16.04 -11.27
CA ALA A 50 -10.33 17.41 -10.86
C ALA A 50 -10.90 17.47 -9.43
N THR A 51 -11.74 16.50 -9.05
CA THR A 51 -12.28 16.42 -7.68
C THR A 51 -11.19 16.06 -6.67
N LEU A 52 -10.37 15.06 -6.97
CA LEU A 52 -9.29 14.60 -6.09
C LEU A 52 -8.18 15.65 -5.92
N GLU A 53 -7.92 16.44 -6.96
CA GLU A 53 -7.03 17.59 -6.94
C GLU A 53 -7.56 18.71 -6.05
N ALA A 54 -8.84 19.08 -6.21
CA ALA A 54 -9.49 20.10 -5.39
C ALA A 54 -9.51 19.72 -3.90
N GLN A 55 -9.48 18.43 -3.58
CA GLN A 55 -9.37 17.90 -2.21
C GLN A 55 -7.91 17.60 -1.78
N ALA A 56 -6.94 17.94 -2.63
CA ALA A 56 -5.51 17.74 -2.45
C ALA A 56 -5.06 16.29 -2.19
N PHE A 57 -5.89 15.32 -2.61
CA PHE A 57 -5.55 13.89 -2.57
C PHE A 57 -4.68 13.49 -3.74
N LEU A 58 -4.80 14.18 -4.87
CA LEU A 58 -3.87 14.11 -5.98
C LEU A 58 -3.32 15.50 -6.30
N SER A 59 -2.19 15.51 -6.98
CA SER A 59 -1.57 16.71 -7.57
C SER A 59 -1.07 16.35 -8.96
N VAL A 60 -1.16 17.29 -9.89
CA VAL A 60 -0.62 17.13 -11.23
C VAL A 60 0.66 17.94 -11.36
N ASP A 61 1.65 17.32 -11.99
CA ASP A 61 2.82 18.01 -12.51
C ASP A 61 2.46 18.57 -13.88
N HIS A 62 2.34 19.90 -13.99
CA HIS A 62 1.88 20.55 -15.22
C HIS A 62 2.91 20.48 -16.37
N GLU A 63 4.17 20.20 -16.09
CA GLU A 63 5.19 20.02 -17.13
C GLU A 63 5.08 18.63 -17.75
N THR A 64 4.85 17.60 -16.92
CA THR A 64 4.82 16.20 -17.38
C THR A 64 3.41 15.63 -17.58
N GLY A 65 2.38 16.33 -17.10
CA GLY A 65 0.99 15.86 -17.07
C GLY A 65 0.76 14.67 -16.13
N ARG A 66 1.71 14.37 -15.23
CA ARG A 66 1.67 13.19 -14.35
C ARG A 66 1.03 13.52 -13.01
N TRP A 67 0.08 12.68 -12.62
CA TRP A 67 -0.65 12.73 -11.37
C TRP A 67 0.04 11.90 -10.30
N ARG A 68 0.15 12.46 -9.09
CA ARG A 68 0.77 11.84 -7.91
C ARG A 68 -0.09 12.04 -6.68
N ILE A 69 0.11 11.20 -5.66
CA ILE A 69 -0.50 11.38 -4.34
C ILE A 69 -0.15 12.78 -3.80
N GLY A 70 -1.20 13.54 -3.47
CA GLY A 70 -1.10 14.87 -2.89
C GLY A 70 -0.97 14.85 -1.37
N VAL A 71 -0.87 16.05 -0.79
CA VAL A 71 -0.63 16.25 0.65
C VAL A 71 -1.72 15.65 1.55
N SER A 72 -2.99 15.67 1.12
CA SER A 72 -4.09 15.04 1.89
C SER A 72 -3.89 13.53 2.00
N GLY A 73 -3.43 12.88 0.92
CA GLY A 73 -3.07 11.46 0.94
C GLY A 73 -1.94 11.16 1.92
N PHE A 74 -0.88 11.97 1.92
CA PHE A 74 0.23 11.84 2.88
C PHE A 74 -0.24 11.99 4.33
N ARG A 75 -1.08 12.99 4.63
CA ARG A 75 -1.62 13.22 5.98
C ARG A 75 -2.45 12.03 6.46
N MET A 76 -3.31 11.49 5.58
CA MET A 76 -4.14 10.33 5.89
C MET A 76 -3.30 9.08 6.12
N GLY A 77 -2.29 8.84 5.29
CA GLY A 77 -1.33 7.75 5.48
C GLY A 77 -0.57 7.84 6.81
N ASN A 78 -0.13 9.04 7.21
CA ASN A 78 0.56 9.23 8.49
C ASN A 78 -0.36 9.01 9.70
N ALA A 79 -1.67 9.25 9.57
CA ALA A 79 -2.61 8.96 10.65
C ALA A 79 -2.64 7.46 11.00
N PHE A 80 -2.46 6.58 10.00
CA PHE A 80 -2.34 5.13 10.20
C PHE A 80 -1.12 4.77 11.07
N VAL A 81 0.03 5.41 10.82
CA VAL A 81 1.27 5.16 11.58
C VAL A 81 1.15 5.70 13.00
N ARG A 82 0.60 6.92 13.16
CA ARG A 82 0.45 7.58 14.47
C ARG A 82 -0.46 6.85 15.44
N SER A 83 -1.50 6.16 14.96
CA SER A 83 -2.39 5.40 15.82
C SER A 83 -1.79 4.09 16.34
N ARG A 84 -0.60 3.71 15.85
CA ARG A 84 0.05 2.43 16.10
C ARG A 84 1.36 2.63 16.82
N ASP A 85 1.28 2.66 18.15
CA ASP A 85 2.42 2.90 19.03
C ASP A 85 3.56 1.88 18.81
N TYR A 86 3.23 0.65 18.42
CA TYR A 86 4.23 -0.38 18.17
C TYR A 86 5.27 -0.01 17.09
N VAL A 87 4.94 0.82 16.10
CA VAL A 87 5.93 1.24 15.10
C VAL A 87 7.02 2.10 15.74
N ALA A 88 6.62 3.02 16.61
CA ALA A 88 7.56 3.86 17.35
C ALA A 88 8.34 3.05 18.39
N GLN A 89 7.65 2.16 19.12
CA GLN A 89 8.27 1.31 20.15
C GLN A 89 9.28 0.31 19.58
N LEU A 90 9.01 -0.27 18.41
CA LEU A 90 9.90 -1.26 17.77
C LEU A 90 11.06 -0.61 17.00
N ARG A 91 11.00 0.69 16.73
CA ARG A 91 12.00 1.39 15.91
C ARG A 91 13.43 1.24 16.45
N PRO A 92 13.72 1.38 17.76
CA PRO A 92 15.07 1.15 18.29
C PRO A 92 15.56 -0.27 18.04
N LEU A 93 14.69 -1.28 18.19
CA LEU A 93 15.04 -2.69 17.96
C LEU A 93 15.34 -2.97 16.49
N THR A 94 14.59 -2.36 15.57
CA THR A 94 14.84 -2.52 14.14
C THR A 94 16.14 -1.84 13.68
N ILE A 95 16.54 -0.75 14.33
CA ILE A 95 17.83 -0.09 14.07
C ILE A 95 18.96 -1.00 14.55
N GLU A 96 18.89 -1.47 15.81
CA GLU A 96 19.89 -2.38 16.35
C GLU A 96 20.06 -3.64 15.49
N LEU A 97 18.95 -4.23 15.03
CA LEU A 97 18.99 -5.39 14.14
C LEU A 97 19.64 -5.06 12.80
N SER A 98 19.35 -3.89 12.22
CA SER A 98 19.97 -3.47 10.96
C SER A 98 21.46 -3.24 11.13
N ASP A 99 21.88 -2.57 12.21
CA ASP A 99 23.30 -2.32 12.52
C ASP A 99 24.07 -3.63 12.74
N ARG A 100 23.46 -4.62 13.40
CA ARG A 100 24.07 -5.92 13.66
C ARG A 100 24.16 -6.83 12.44
N THR A 101 23.20 -6.74 11.53
CA THR A 101 23.13 -7.62 10.34
C THR A 101 23.75 -7.00 9.10
N GLY A 102 23.83 -5.66 9.06
CA GLY A 102 24.14 -4.92 7.84
C GLY A 102 23.01 -4.96 6.79
N GLU A 103 21.84 -5.52 7.11
CA GLU A 103 20.76 -5.76 6.17
C GLU A 103 19.55 -4.84 6.38
N THR A 104 18.71 -4.73 5.35
CA THR A 104 17.45 -4.00 5.44
C THR A 104 16.50 -4.72 6.38
N VAL A 105 16.03 -4.03 7.42
CA VAL A 105 15.05 -4.57 8.37
C VAL A 105 13.67 -4.02 8.05
N ASN A 106 12.71 -4.93 7.93
CA ASN A 106 11.33 -4.60 7.58
C ASN A 106 10.39 -4.97 8.73
N LEU A 107 9.48 -4.05 9.08
CA LEU A 107 8.34 -4.35 9.95
C LEU A 107 7.10 -4.52 9.08
N ALA A 108 6.49 -5.70 9.16
CA ALA A 108 5.27 -6.03 8.45
C ALA A 108 4.15 -6.44 9.41
N ILE A 109 2.91 -6.18 9.00
CA ILE A 109 1.71 -6.62 9.70
C ILE A 109 0.82 -7.43 8.76
N LEU A 110 -0.07 -8.23 9.35
CA LEU A 110 -1.10 -8.93 8.59
C LEU A 110 -2.13 -7.92 8.05
N SER A 111 -2.44 -8.02 6.76
CA SER A 111 -3.46 -7.23 6.07
C SER A 111 -4.24 -8.14 5.12
N GLY A 112 -5.35 -8.68 5.62
CA GLY A 112 -6.06 -9.76 4.93
C GLY A 112 -5.12 -10.95 4.67
N SER A 113 -5.06 -11.41 3.42
CA SER A 113 -4.19 -12.50 2.96
C SER A 113 -2.79 -12.06 2.52
N LYS A 114 -2.33 -10.87 2.95
CA LYS A 114 -1.02 -10.31 2.58
C LYS A 114 -0.28 -9.74 3.79
N ALA A 115 1.04 -9.64 3.66
CA ALA A 115 1.89 -8.91 4.58
C ALA A 115 2.03 -7.46 4.10
N LEU A 116 1.67 -6.48 4.94
CA LEU A 116 1.80 -5.05 4.67
C LEU A 116 3.04 -4.50 5.38
N PHE A 117 3.97 -3.92 4.63
CA PHE A 117 5.16 -3.28 5.18
C PHE A 117 4.83 -1.87 5.71
N VAL A 118 5.06 -1.64 7.01
CA VAL A 118 4.66 -0.40 7.70
C VAL A 118 5.84 0.41 8.24
N SER A 119 7.01 -0.20 8.37
CA SER A 119 8.27 0.49 8.71
C SER A 119 9.46 -0.26 8.12
N GLN A 120 10.55 0.47 7.85
CA GLN A 120 11.77 -0.07 7.27
C GLN A 120 12.99 0.72 7.77
N ILE A 121 14.05 0.00 8.10
CA ILE A 121 15.40 0.53 8.24
C ILE A 121 16.19 0.01 7.05
N GLU A 122 16.54 0.93 6.16
CA GLU A 122 17.24 0.64 4.92
C GLU A 122 18.73 0.37 5.18
N SER A 123 19.26 -0.74 4.64
CA SER A 123 20.70 -0.98 4.65
C SER A 123 21.44 0.07 3.81
N ALA A 124 22.67 0.38 4.25
CA ALA A 124 23.63 1.21 3.52
C ALA A 124 24.32 0.46 2.36
N ASN A 125 24.11 -0.85 2.23
CA ASN A 125 24.71 -1.65 1.16
C ASN A 125 24.09 -1.35 -0.20
N MET A 126 24.92 -1.39 -1.24
CA MET A 126 24.52 -1.11 -2.62
C MET A 126 23.56 -2.18 -3.18
N MET A 127 23.75 -3.44 -2.77
CA MET A 127 22.82 -4.54 -3.01
C MET A 127 21.98 -4.75 -1.75
N ARG A 128 20.67 -4.62 -1.88
CA ARG A 128 19.73 -4.75 -0.76
C ARG A 128 18.33 -5.14 -1.24
N MET A 129 17.56 -5.76 -0.35
CA MET A 129 16.14 -5.95 -0.57
C MET A 129 15.42 -4.60 -0.53
N VAL A 130 14.56 -4.34 -1.52
CA VAL A 130 13.71 -3.15 -1.58
C VAL A 130 12.25 -3.57 -1.48
N ALA A 131 11.60 -3.18 -0.39
CA ALA A 131 10.16 -3.31 -0.18
C ALA A 131 9.62 -1.94 0.26
N PRO A 132 9.03 -1.12 -0.63
CA PRO A 132 8.56 0.21 -0.27
C PRO A 132 7.53 0.16 0.87
N LEU A 133 7.51 1.17 1.73
CA LEU A 133 6.46 1.30 2.75
C LEU A 133 5.08 1.35 2.07
N GLY A 134 4.12 0.61 2.65
CA GLY A 134 2.79 0.43 2.07
C GLY A 134 2.69 -0.70 1.05
N SER A 135 3.80 -1.32 0.63
CA SER A 135 3.75 -2.47 -0.27
C SER A 135 3.18 -3.71 0.42
N LEU A 136 2.55 -4.56 -0.40
CA LEU A 136 1.96 -5.82 0.02
C LEU A 136 2.74 -6.99 -0.56
N SER A 137 2.99 -8.00 0.26
CA SER A 137 3.67 -9.23 -0.14
C SER A 137 2.78 -10.46 0.14
N PRO A 138 2.80 -11.50 -0.70
CA PRO A 138 2.08 -12.75 -0.43
C PRO A 138 2.57 -13.39 0.88
N LEU A 139 1.64 -13.96 1.65
CA LEU A 139 1.99 -14.62 2.91
C LEU A 139 2.85 -15.88 2.71
N HIS A 140 2.54 -16.69 1.69
CA HIS A 140 3.26 -17.94 1.42
C HIS A 140 4.65 -17.73 0.80
N ALA A 141 4.85 -16.62 0.07
CA ALA A 141 6.05 -16.39 -0.75
C ALA A 141 7.05 -15.41 -0.14
N SER A 142 6.89 -15.01 1.12
CA SER A 142 7.82 -14.08 1.78
C SER A 142 8.19 -14.51 3.19
N GLY A 143 9.40 -14.14 3.63
CA GLY A 143 9.87 -14.43 4.99
C GLY A 143 8.97 -13.79 6.05
N ALA A 144 8.61 -12.51 5.85
CA ALA A 144 7.66 -11.80 6.70
C ALA A 144 6.28 -12.50 6.73
N GLY A 145 5.76 -12.90 5.57
CA GLY A 145 4.49 -13.62 5.47
C GLY A 145 4.47 -14.95 6.22
N LYS A 146 5.53 -15.76 6.06
CA LYS A 146 5.68 -17.02 6.78
C LYS A 146 5.81 -16.82 8.29
N ALA A 147 6.55 -15.80 8.72
CA ALA A 147 6.67 -15.45 10.14
C ALA A 147 5.32 -15.02 10.74
N LEU A 148 4.54 -14.20 10.01
CA LEU A 148 3.19 -13.81 10.42
C LEU A 148 2.29 -15.05 10.55
N LEU A 149 2.25 -15.92 9.54
CA LEU A 149 1.46 -17.17 9.58
C LEU A 149 1.87 -18.07 10.75
N ALA A 150 3.17 -18.20 11.03
CA ALA A 150 3.67 -19.04 12.11
C ALA A 150 3.22 -18.57 13.51
N ALA A 151 2.96 -17.26 13.67
CA ALA A 151 2.51 -16.66 14.92
C ALA A 151 1.00 -16.76 15.17
N LEU A 152 0.20 -17.15 14.16
CA LEU A 152 -1.25 -17.30 14.29
C LEU A 152 -1.65 -18.61 14.96
N GLY A 153 -2.87 -18.63 15.52
CA GLY A 153 -3.52 -19.85 15.99
C GLY A 153 -3.76 -20.84 14.84
N GLN A 154 -3.89 -22.13 15.15
CA GLN A 154 -4.00 -23.19 14.13
C GLN A 154 -5.21 -23.00 13.22
N GLU A 155 -6.36 -22.61 13.77
CA GLU A 155 -7.61 -22.37 13.02
C GLU A 155 -7.47 -21.18 12.08
N GLU A 156 -7.10 -20.01 12.61
CA GLU A 156 -6.91 -18.78 11.81
C GLU A 156 -5.87 -18.96 10.69
N ARG A 157 -4.77 -19.68 11.00
CA ARG A 157 -3.76 -20.02 9.98
C ARG A 157 -4.35 -20.91 8.89
N ALA A 158 -5.14 -21.92 9.22
CA ALA A 158 -5.76 -22.81 8.24
C ALA A 158 -6.71 -22.04 7.32
N GLU A 159 -7.58 -21.21 7.90
CA GLU A 159 -8.51 -20.37 7.14
C GLU A 159 -7.79 -19.41 6.17
N LEU A 160 -6.71 -18.78 6.61
CA LEU A 160 -5.92 -17.90 5.74
C LEU A 160 -5.22 -18.66 4.63
N LEU A 161 -4.68 -19.86 4.91
CA LEU A 161 -4.03 -20.70 3.90
C LEU A 161 -4.99 -21.14 2.80
N ASP A 162 -6.23 -21.45 3.14
CA ASP A 162 -7.28 -21.83 2.18
C ASP A 162 -7.66 -20.67 1.24
N GLN A 163 -7.41 -19.42 1.65
CA GLN A 163 -7.66 -18.22 0.86
C GLN A 163 -6.46 -17.77 0.02
N LEU A 164 -5.31 -18.44 0.13
CA LEU A 164 -4.13 -18.06 -0.64
C LEU A 164 -4.21 -18.57 -2.08
N ASN A 165 -4.01 -17.65 -3.02
CA ASN A 165 -3.74 -18.00 -4.41
C ASN A 165 -2.23 -18.20 -4.59
N PHE A 166 -1.83 -19.35 -5.11
CA PHE A 166 -0.44 -19.75 -5.37
C PHE A 166 -0.01 -19.45 -6.81
#